data_AF-A0A352M7V0-F1
#
_entry.id   AF-A0A352M7V0-F1
#
_cell.length_a   1.000
_cell.length_b   1.000
_cell.length_c   1.000
_cell.angle_alpha   90.00
_cell.angle_beta   90.00
_cell.angle_gamma   90.00
#
_symmetry.space_group_name_H-M   'P 1'
#
loop_
_entity.id
_entity.type
_entity.pdbx_description
1 polymer ?
#
loop_
_entity_poly.entity_id
_entity_poly.type
_entity_poly.pdbx_seq_one_letter_code
_entity_poly.pdbx_strand_id
1 'polypeptide(L)'
;MQISGHCIGTNGADGTEPSRSDMALMALLALVAFGIRLYFLQFYEVISADGISYISIAKDFITGRGLAAATHYPPFYPILLGLASTVYHDFEAAGLAVSVIMGSLLVIPVYLLGLEFFDRRVGFAAAVLAVSWPALRYWSTAVMTQGTYITLLLLGVYCLWLAYKKGGFGPGILAGAFFAGAHLTRSEGVLVLAAAIAVLVIFTIINKLPPAKLLYVLLSVAVFFLLCSPYLVMLHELTGKWQLTGKSKIAIADALSEYLGRPDIKHDPSFKEIGYLDLFRMYPDYIRSNYLKNLAACWQQMLPYYGWVLAALGCLMGGIAREKLAQRAYLLSTFAPLAVIIVFFFIGPEYTQPYLPVLFLFIGNGLCRTADWAVGMAKGVPRRYTAWLGYAPLCLVLLYAAWNVVREVPADRDVPYHFSRDGGRLDDKRVGLRLAKLLPKDAVLMTRSGRVGFYSGRSYTTPPQTDYAGMVAFAAKSKVDYLIADGQLLGSRPQLEFLYGPILEPDRPFTPPPELELISVNQEPGGRPYIVYRFKFP
;
A
#
# COMPACT_ATOMS: atom_id res chain seq x y z
N MET A 1 -36.24 -40.15 -37.98
CA MET A 1 -34.79 -39.96 -38.19
C MET A 1 -34.35 -38.85 -37.24
N GLN A 2 -33.88 -39.22 -36.04
CA GLN A 2 -33.50 -38.30 -34.96
C GLN A 2 -32.16 -37.63 -35.28
N ILE A 3 -32.13 -36.30 -35.29
CA ILE A 3 -30.89 -35.52 -35.31
C ILE A 3 -30.63 -35.09 -33.87
N SER A 4 -29.71 -35.80 -33.20
CA SER A 4 -29.28 -35.51 -31.84
C SER A 4 -28.40 -34.25 -31.81
N GLY A 5 -28.98 -33.12 -31.43
CA GLY A 5 -28.23 -31.94 -31.01
C GLY A 5 -27.58 -32.19 -29.65
N HIS A 6 -26.27 -32.44 -29.64
CA HIS A 6 -25.47 -32.33 -28.42
C HIS A 6 -25.27 -30.84 -28.12
N CYS A 7 -26.19 -30.28 -27.35
CA CYS A 7 -25.96 -29.04 -26.62
C CYS A 7 -24.77 -29.25 -25.68
N ILE A 8 -23.66 -28.60 -25.98
CA ILE A 8 -22.56 -28.41 -25.03
C ILE A 8 -23.15 -27.65 -23.85
N GLY A 9 -23.31 -28.36 -22.73
CA GLY A 9 -23.90 -27.86 -21.51
C GLY A 9 -23.22 -26.56 -21.09
N THR A 10 -24.00 -25.49 -21.07
CA THR A 10 -23.74 -24.32 -20.26
C THR A 10 -23.83 -24.76 -18.80
N ASN A 11 -22.72 -25.24 -18.24
CA ASN A 11 -22.60 -25.36 -16.79
C ASN A 11 -22.67 -23.93 -16.23
N GLY A 12 -23.85 -23.62 -15.68
CA GLY A 12 -24.04 -22.48 -14.79
C GLY A 12 -23.01 -22.53 -13.68
N ALA A 13 -22.73 -21.36 -13.12
CA ALA A 13 -21.78 -21.16 -12.03
C ALA A 13 -22.32 -21.80 -10.73
N ASP A 14 -22.40 -23.13 -10.68
CA ASP A 14 -22.32 -23.87 -9.42
C ASP A 14 -20.98 -23.50 -8.81
N GLY A 15 -21.01 -22.94 -7.59
CA GLY A 15 -19.81 -22.47 -6.91
C GLY A 15 -18.85 -23.64 -6.71
N THR A 16 -17.85 -23.75 -7.60
CA THR A 16 -16.90 -24.85 -7.55
C THR A 16 -16.02 -24.69 -6.33
N GLU A 17 -16.21 -25.56 -5.35
CA GLU A 17 -15.29 -25.64 -4.22
C GLU A 17 -13.88 -25.95 -4.74
N PRO A 18 -12.84 -25.33 -4.15
CA PRO A 18 -11.48 -25.55 -4.60
C PRO A 18 -11.11 -27.03 -4.45
N SER A 19 -10.72 -27.65 -5.56
CA SER A 19 -10.24 -29.04 -5.58
C SER A 19 -8.88 -29.17 -4.90
N ARG A 20 -8.43 -30.41 -4.64
CA ARG A 20 -7.05 -30.66 -4.16
C ARG A 20 -5.97 -30.09 -5.09
N SER A 21 -6.20 -30.14 -6.40
CA SER A 21 -5.31 -29.51 -7.39
C SER A 21 -5.34 -27.98 -7.31
N ASP A 22 -6.50 -27.38 -7.04
CA ASP A 22 -6.60 -25.92 -6.85
C ASP A 22 -5.81 -25.49 -5.60
N MET A 23 -5.91 -26.25 -4.50
CA MET A 23 -5.12 -26.00 -3.28
C MET A 23 -3.61 -26.12 -3.53
N ALA A 24 -3.16 -27.18 -4.21
CA ALA A 24 -1.76 -27.37 -4.56
C ALA A 24 -1.24 -26.24 -5.47
N LEU A 25 -2.05 -25.79 -6.43
CA LEU A 25 -1.71 -24.69 -7.33
C LEU A 25 -1.58 -23.36 -6.58
N MET A 26 -2.52 -23.04 -5.68
CA MET A 26 -2.42 -21.83 -4.85
C MET A 26 -1.18 -21.87 -3.95
N ALA A 27 -0.87 -23.02 -3.34
CA ALA A 27 0.34 -23.20 -2.55
C ALA A 27 1.62 -22.99 -3.40
N LEU A 28 1.66 -23.58 -4.60
CA LEU A 28 2.77 -23.40 -5.54
C LEU A 28 2.93 -21.93 -5.95
N LEU A 29 1.83 -21.25 -6.31
CA LEU A 29 1.86 -19.83 -6.67
C LEU A 29 2.33 -18.95 -5.51
N ALA A 30 1.93 -19.27 -4.27
CA ALA A 30 2.36 -18.56 -3.08
C ALA A 30 3.86 -18.79 -2.81
N LEU A 31 4.36 -20.01 -2.99
CA LEU A 31 5.79 -20.33 -2.87
C LEU A 31 6.62 -19.64 -3.97
N VAL A 32 6.14 -19.60 -5.20
CA VAL A 32 6.79 -18.86 -6.30
C VAL A 32 6.79 -17.36 -6.01
N ALA A 33 5.67 -16.79 -5.56
CA ALA A 33 5.57 -15.40 -5.13
C ALA A 33 6.55 -15.06 -4.01
N PHE A 34 6.71 -15.97 -3.05
CA PHE A 34 7.65 -15.86 -1.94
C PHE A 34 9.10 -15.90 -2.44
N GLY A 35 9.46 -16.88 -3.26
CA GLY A 35 10.81 -17.00 -3.83
C GLY A 35 11.21 -15.78 -4.66
N ILE A 36 10.30 -15.27 -5.50
CA ILE A 36 10.54 -14.02 -6.25
C ILE A 36 10.75 -12.85 -5.30
N ARG A 37 9.88 -12.65 -4.31
CA ARG A 37 10.02 -11.54 -3.34
C ARG A 37 11.33 -11.63 -2.56
N LEU A 38 11.71 -12.83 -2.09
CA LEU A 38 13.00 -13.05 -1.42
C LEU A 38 14.19 -12.68 -2.30
N TYR A 39 14.17 -13.07 -3.58
CA TYR A 39 15.22 -12.67 -4.51
C TYR A 39 15.30 -11.14 -4.66
N PHE A 40 14.16 -10.45 -4.73
CA PHE A 40 14.14 -8.99 -4.91
C PHE A 40 14.48 -8.19 -3.64
N LEU A 41 14.44 -8.77 -2.44
CA LEU A 41 14.80 -8.07 -1.20
C LEU A 41 16.21 -7.46 -1.24
N GLN A 42 17.15 -8.12 -1.93
CA GLN A 42 18.53 -7.64 -2.05
C GLN A 42 18.65 -6.28 -2.75
N PHE A 43 17.63 -5.87 -3.52
CA PHE A 43 17.62 -4.58 -4.23
C PHE A 43 16.91 -3.47 -3.43
N TYR A 44 16.35 -3.77 -2.26
CA TYR A 44 15.62 -2.84 -1.42
C TYR A 44 16.26 -2.72 -0.04
N GLU A 45 17.41 -2.06 0.00
CA GLU A 45 18.26 -1.98 1.21
C GLU A 45 17.77 -0.97 2.26
N VAL A 46 16.77 -0.15 1.94
CA VAL A 46 16.43 1.02 2.76
C VAL A 46 14.97 1.02 3.15
N ILE A 47 14.73 1.15 4.45
CA ILE A 47 13.39 1.27 5.03
C ILE A 47 12.57 2.37 4.35
N SER A 48 11.28 2.10 4.21
CA SER A 48 10.28 3.10 3.81
C SER A 48 10.16 4.19 4.88
N ALA A 49 9.76 5.41 4.50
CA ALA A 49 9.64 6.51 5.46
C ALA A 49 8.60 6.20 6.55
N ASP A 50 7.43 5.74 6.13
CA ASP A 50 6.35 5.26 7.00
C ASP A 50 6.74 3.99 7.81
N GLY A 51 7.68 3.18 7.30
CA GLY A 51 8.18 1.98 7.97
C GLY A 51 8.76 2.27 9.35
N ILE A 52 9.38 3.44 9.50
CA ILE A 52 9.95 3.91 10.77
C ILE A 52 8.85 4.09 11.81
N SER A 53 7.73 4.71 11.43
CA SER A 53 6.57 4.90 12.30
C SER A 53 5.94 3.56 12.70
N TYR A 54 5.83 2.61 11.77
CA TYR A 54 5.33 1.27 12.08
C TYR A 54 6.22 0.53 13.07
N ILE A 55 7.54 0.62 12.92
CA ILE A 55 8.50 0.05 13.87
C ILE A 55 8.40 0.73 15.23
N SER A 56 8.23 2.05 15.29
CA SER A 56 8.06 2.76 16.56
C SER A 56 6.84 2.25 17.32
N ILE A 57 5.69 2.14 16.66
CA ILE A 57 4.46 1.61 17.26
C ILE A 57 4.65 0.15 17.69
N ALA A 58 5.32 -0.67 16.89
CA ALA A 58 5.61 -2.05 17.24
C ALA A 58 6.51 -2.19 18.48
N LYS A 59 7.52 -1.31 18.63
CA LYS A 59 8.36 -1.23 19.82
C LYS A 59 7.53 -0.87 21.05
N ASP A 60 6.65 0.13 20.94
CA ASP A 60 5.79 0.55 22.05
C ASP A 60 4.81 -0.55 22.46
N PHE A 61 4.25 -1.29 21.49
CA PHE A 61 3.40 -2.44 21.74
C PHE A 61 4.13 -3.55 22.51
N ILE A 62 5.29 -4.01 22.02
CA ILE A 62 6.05 -5.11 22.62
C ILE A 62 6.63 -4.75 23.99
N THR A 63 6.96 -3.47 24.22
CA THR A 63 7.47 -2.99 25.51
C THR A 63 6.39 -2.61 26.51
N GLY A 64 5.10 -2.79 26.18
CA GLY A 64 3.99 -2.49 27.07
C GLY A 64 3.68 -1.00 27.24
N ARG A 65 4.25 -0.12 26.39
CA ARG A 65 3.92 1.32 26.36
C ARG A 65 2.59 1.63 25.65
N GLY A 66 1.94 0.61 25.08
CA GLY A 66 0.61 0.70 24.47
C GLY A 66 0.64 1.06 22.99
N LEU A 67 -0.51 1.51 22.47
CA LEU A 67 -0.74 1.77 21.04
C LEU A 67 -1.16 3.22 20.76
N ALA A 68 -0.93 4.17 21.68
CA ALA A 68 -1.37 5.56 21.50
C ALA A 68 -0.80 6.22 20.23
N ALA A 69 0.44 5.88 19.86
CA ALA A 69 1.08 6.32 18.62
C ALA A 69 0.42 5.78 17.34
N ALA A 70 -0.47 4.78 17.45
CA ALA A 70 -1.24 4.20 16.34
C ALA A 70 -2.44 5.06 15.92
N THR A 71 -2.58 6.28 16.44
CA THR A 71 -3.63 7.23 16.02
C THR A 71 -3.53 7.57 14.52
N HIS A 72 -2.30 7.78 14.01
CA HIS A 72 -2.08 8.10 12.60
C HIS A 72 -1.91 6.84 11.72
N TYR A 73 -1.28 5.81 12.27
CA TYR A 73 -0.99 4.55 11.59
C TYR A 73 -1.74 3.41 12.29
N PRO A 74 -2.77 2.83 11.65
CA PRO A 74 -3.58 1.78 12.26
C PRO A 74 -2.76 0.59 12.80
N PRO A 75 -3.20 -0.04 13.90
CA PRO A 75 -2.31 -0.84 14.75
C PRO A 75 -2.03 -2.26 14.24
N PHE A 76 -2.82 -2.83 13.32
CA PHE A 76 -2.75 -4.25 13.01
C PHE A 76 -1.41 -4.67 12.38
N TYR A 77 -0.90 -3.90 11.42
CA TYR A 77 0.42 -4.17 10.83
C TYR A 77 1.56 -3.98 11.84
N PRO A 78 1.62 -2.88 12.62
CA PRO A 78 2.57 -2.77 13.74
C PRO A 78 2.50 -3.91 14.77
N ILE A 79 1.30 -4.42 15.10
CA ILE A 79 1.14 -5.58 15.99
C ILE A 79 1.77 -6.82 15.36
N LEU A 80 1.46 -7.14 14.10
CA LEU A 80 2.07 -8.27 13.39
C LEU A 80 3.60 -8.14 13.34
N LEU A 81 4.11 -6.94 13.05
CA LEU A 81 5.53 -6.63 13.03
C LEU A 81 6.17 -6.86 14.40
N GLY A 82 5.57 -6.34 15.47
CA GLY A 82 6.06 -6.51 16.83
C GLY A 82 6.07 -7.97 17.27
N LEU A 83 5.01 -8.73 16.95
CA LEU A 83 4.98 -10.16 17.23
C LEU A 83 6.08 -10.89 16.44
N ALA A 84 6.30 -10.56 15.17
CA ALA A 84 7.38 -11.13 14.37
C ALA A 84 8.77 -10.77 14.92
N SER A 85 8.97 -9.57 15.49
CA SER A 85 10.27 -9.16 16.03
C SER A 85 10.71 -9.95 17.26
N THR A 86 9.78 -10.65 17.93
CA THR A 86 10.12 -11.60 19.02
C THR A 86 10.92 -12.82 18.54
N VAL A 87 10.87 -13.13 17.24
CA VAL A 87 11.60 -14.24 16.61
C VAL A 87 12.90 -13.76 15.96
N TYR A 88 12.87 -12.60 15.26
CA TYR A 88 14.02 -12.10 14.50
C TYR A 88 14.98 -11.22 15.30
N HIS A 89 14.54 -10.66 16.43
CA HIS A 89 15.26 -9.64 17.23
C HIS A 89 15.70 -8.39 16.47
N ASP A 90 15.25 -8.21 15.23
CA ASP A 90 15.42 -7.03 14.38
C ASP A 90 14.05 -6.61 13.83
N PHE A 91 13.65 -5.35 14.09
CA PHE A 91 12.34 -4.84 13.72
C PHE A 91 12.19 -4.56 12.21
N GLU A 92 13.27 -4.19 11.52
CA GLU A 92 13.25 -3.95 10.08
C GLU A 92 13.10 -5.29 9.34
N ALA A 93 13.89 -6.29 9.72
CA ALA A 93 13.78 -7.64 9.17
C ALA A 93 12.41 -8.28 9.48
N ALA A 94 11.89 -8.11 10.69
CA ALA A 94 10.56 -8.57 11.06
C ALA A 94 9.46 -7.92 10.19
N GLY A 95 9.55 -6.61 9.97
CA GLY A 95 8.64 -5.89 9.09
C GLY A 95 8.69 -6.38 7.64
N LEU A 96 9.90 -6.58 7.10
CA LEU A 96 10.09 -7.16 5.78
C LEU A 96 9.50 -8.57 5.68
N ALA A 97 9.71 -9.41 6.70
CA ALA A 97 9.15 -10.75 6.74
C ALA A 97 7.61 -10.73 6.67
N VAL A 98 6.95 -9.87 7.46
CA VAL A 98 5.50 -9.71 7.42
C VAL A 98 5.03 -9.27 6.03
N SER A 99 5.66 -8.26 5.43
CA SER A 99 5.29 -7.77 4.10
C SER A 99 5.50 -8.81 3.00
N VAL A 100 6.60 -9.58 3.05
CA VAL A 100 6.89 -10.64 2.09
C VAL A 100 5.90 -11.79 2.21
N ILE A 101 5.62 -12.25 3.44
CA ILE A 101 4.68 -13.35 3.68
C ILE A 101 3.28 -12.93 3.23
N MET A 102 2.77 -11.80 3.72
CA MET A 102 1.42 -11.35 3.36
C MET A 102 1.30 -11.04 1.88
N GLY A 103 2.30 -10.38 1.30
CA GLY A 103 2.35 -10.12 -0.14
C GLY A 103 2.40 -11.38 -1.01
N SER A 104 2.93 -12.49 -0.49
CA SER A 104 2.94 -13.79 -1.18
C SER A 104 1.60 -14.51 -1.04
N LEU A 105 0.95 -14.39 0.13
CA LEU A 105 -0.38 -14.96 0.38
C LEU A 105 -1.49 -14.27 -0.43
N LEU A 106 -1.26 -13.05 -0.93
CA LEU A 106 -2.20 -12.32 -1.80
C LEU A 106 -2.69 -13.15 -2.99
N VAL A 107 -1.87 -14.06 -3.53
CA VAL A 107 -2.28 -14.89 -4.69
C VAL A 107 -3.48 -15.78 -4.39
N ILE A 108 -3.68 -16.15 -3.11
CA ILE A 108 -4.74 -17.04 -2.67
C ILE A 108 -6.12 -16.39 -2.87
N PRO A 109 -6.46 -15.25 -2.24
CA PRO A 109 -7.75 -14.62 -2.47
C PRO A 109 -7.95 -14.20 -3.93
N VAL A 110 -6.89 -13.85 -4.67
CA VAL A 110 -7.00 -13.52 -6.10
C VAL A 110 -7.44 -14.74 -6.91
N TYR A 111 -6.82 -15.90 -6.69
CA TYR A 111 -7.21 -17.14 -7.35
C TYR A 111 -8.64 -17.54 -6.97
N LEU A 112 -9.00 -17.47 -5.68
CA LEU A 112 -10.32 -17.83 -5.17
C LEU A 112 -11.43 -16.94 -5.74
N LEU A 113 -11.21 -15.62 -5.83
CA LEU A 113 -12.15 -14.71 -6.46
C LEU A 113 -12.29 -15.00 -7.96
N GLY A 114 -11.19 -15.29 -8.67
CA GLY A 114 -11.25 -15.67 -10.08
C GLY A 114 -12.00 -16.97 -10.33
N LEU A 115 -11.77 -17.97 -9.48
CA LEU A 115 -12.49 -19.24 -9.51
C LEU A 115 -13.99 -19.05 -9.26
N GLU A 116 -14.36 -18.23 -8.27
CA GLU A 116 -15.75 -18.05 -7.85
C GLU A 116 -16.58 -17.19 -8.82
N PHE A 117 -16.01 -16.10 -9.33
CA PHE A 117 -16.73 -15.14 -10.18
C PHE A 117 -16.61 -15.46 -11.67
N PHE A 118 -15.58 -16.20 -12.08
CA PHE A 118 -15.29 -16.53 -13.47
C PHE A 118 -15.05 -18.04 -13.65
N ASP A 119 -13.79 -18.44 -13.80
CA ASP A 119 -13.36 -19.83 -13.95
C ASP A 119 -11.88 -20.00 -13.52
N ARG A 120 -11.40 -21.25 -13.51
CA ARG A 120 -10.02 -21.60 -13.11
C ARG A 120 -8.95 -20.90 -13.95
N ARG A 121 -9.18 -20.69 -15.26
CA ARG A 121 -8.21 -20.04 -16.16
C ARG A 121 -8.06 -18.57 -15.79
N VAL A 122 -9.15 -17.91 -15.47
CA VAL A 122 -9.16 -16.51 -15.01
C VAL A 122 -8.49 -16.38 -13.64
N GLY A 123 -8.82 -17.26 -12.67
CA GLY A 123 -8.16 -17.28 -11.37
C GLY A 123 -6.65 -17.47 -11.46
N PHE A 124 -6.20 -18.42 -12.28
CA PHE A 124 -4.78 -18.65 -12.54
C PHE A 124 -4.12 -17.43 -13.19
N ALA A 125 -4.69 -16.90 -14.27
CA ALA A 125 -4.13 -15.74 -14.98
C ALA A 125 -3.98 -14.52 -14.05
N ALA A 126 -5.02 -14.21 -13.27
CA ALA A 126 -4.98 -13.09 -12.34
C ALA A 126 -3.95 -13.29 -11.21
N ALA A 127 -3.85 -14.51 -10.67
CA ALA A 127 -2.85 -14.83 -9.65
C ALA A 127 -1.41 -14.72 -10.19
N VAL A 128 -1.14 -15.19 -11.41
CA VAL A 128 0.18 -15.05 -12.07
C VAL A 128 0.54 -13.57 -12.32
N LEU A 129 -0.43 -12.73 -12.69
CA LEU A 129 -0.21 -11.29 -12.77
C LEU A 129 0.09 -10.71 -11.38
N ALA A 130 -0.63 -11.11 -10.32
CA ALA A 130 -0.37 -10.66 -8.96
C ALA A 130 1.02 -11.09 -8.41
N VAL A 131 1.53 -12.24 -8.85
CA VAL A 131 2.89 -12.72 -8.51
C VAL A 131 3.97 -11.77 -9.05
N SER A 132 3.80 -11.33 -10.30
CA SER A 132 4.86 -10.69 -11.10
C SER A 132 4.72 -9.18 -11.26
N TRP A 133 3.58 -8.59 -10.88
CA TRP A 133 3.34 -7.17 -11.11
C TRP A 133 4.33 -6.28 -10.32
N PRO A 134 5.05 -5.35 -10.98
CA PRO A 134 6.12 -4.58 -10.34
C PRO A 134 5.73 -3.89 -9.05
N ALA A 135 4.58 -3.18 -9.04
CA ALA A 135 4.13 -2.45 -7.86
C ALA A 135 3.82 -3.40 -6.68
N LEU A 136 3.04 -4.47 -6.90
CA LEU A 136 2.70 -5.40 -5.82
C LEU A 136 3.94 -6.09 -5.25
N ARG A 137 4.94 -6.38 -6.09
CA ARG A 137 6.21 -6.94 -5.63
C ARG A 137 7.00 -5.93 -4.80
N TYR A 138 7.25 -4.72 -5.32
CA TYR A 138 8.04 -3.67 -4.64
C TYR A 138 7.52 -3.38 -3.23
N TRP A 139 6.20 -3.21 -3.07
CA TRP A 139 5.61 -2.87 -1.77
C TRP A 139 5.43 -4.09 -0.85
N SER A 140 5.61 -5.30 -1.37
CA SER A 140 5.75 -6.52 -0.56
C SER A 140 7.18 -6.77 -0.11
N THR A 141 8.17 -6.02 -0.60
CA THR A 141 9.59 -6.11 -0.24
C THR A 141 10.09 -4.86 0.49
N ALA A 142 9.17 -4.12 1.10
CA ALA A 142 9.45 -2.97 1.97
C ALA A 142 8.64 -3.12 3.26
N VAL A 143 9.09 -2.53 4.38
CA VAL A 143 8.35 -2.50 5.65
C VAL A 143 7.09 -1.65 5.48
N MET A 144 6.01 -2.25 5.02
CA MET A 144 4.86 -1.57 4.42
C MET A 144 3.55 -2.36 4.58
N THR A 145 2.43 -1.64 4.68
CA THR A 145 1.09 -2.18 5.01
C THR A 145 0.37 -2.87 3.85
N GLN A 146 0.84 -2.69 2.62
CA GLN A 146 0.12 -2.96 1.38
C GLN A 146 -0.17 -4.45 1.22
N GLY A 147 0.85 -5.31 1.35
CA GLY A 147 0.67 -6.77 1.26
C GLY A 147 -0.34 -7.31 2.26
N THR A 148 -0.24 -6.84 3.52
CA THR A 148 -1.17 -7.20 4.61
C THR A 148 -2.59 -6.71 4.31
N TYR A 149 -2.74 -5.44 3.96
CA TYR A 149 -4.03 -4.83 3.67
C TYR A 149 -4.76 -5.55 2.52
N ILE A 150 -4.11 -5.70 1.36
CA ILE A 150 -4.77 -6.22 0.16
C ILE A 150 -5.17 -7.68 0.36
N THR A 151 -4.31 -8.49 0.99
CA THR A 151 -4.59 -9.90 1.26
C THR A 151 -5.80 -10.07 2.18
N LEU A 152 -5.82 -9.35 3.30
CA LEU A 152 -6.94 -9.39 4.24
C LEU A 152 -8.22 -8.82 3.61
N LEU A 153 -8.11 -7.72 2.87
CA LEU A 153 -9.24 -7.11 2.19
C LEU A 153 -9.92 -8.09 1.23
N LEU A 154 -9.14 -8.74 0.36
CA LEU A 154 -9.71 -9.66 -0.64
C LEU A 154 -10.18 -10.98 -0.04
N LEU A 155 -9.56 -11.47 1.04
CA LEU A 155 -10.11 -12.56 1.84
C LEU A 155 -11.46 -12.17 2.46
N GLY A 156 -11.57 -10.95 2.99
CA GLY A 156 -12.82 -10.39 3.50
C GLY A 156 -13.91 -10.32 2.43
N VAL A 157 -13.58 -9.80 1.24
CA VAL A 157 -14.49 -9.75 0.07
C VAL A 157 -14.93 -11.15 -0.34
N TYR A 158 -14.01 -12.11 -0.43
CA TYR A 158 -14.33 -13.50 -0.76
C TYR A 158 -15.25 -14.15 0.29
N CYS A 159 -14.90 -14.05 1.58
CA CYS A 159 -15.70 -14.61 2.67
C CYS A 159 -17.08 -13.96 2.79
N LEU A 160 -17.19 -12.64 2.57
CA LEU A 160 -18.47 -11.93 2.61
C LEU A 160 -19.38 -12.40 1.47
N TRP A 161 -18.83 -12.61 0.27
CA TRP A 161 -19.57 -13.22 -0.84
C TRP A 161 -20.05 -14.63 -0.50
N LEU A 162 -19.18 -15.48 0.07
CA LEU A 162 -19.57 -16.83 0.50
C LEU A 162 -20.66 -16.80 1.58
N ALA A 163 -20.55 -15.91 2.56
CA ALA A 163 -21.54 -15.72 3.62
C ALA A 163 -22.92 -15.36 3.04
N TYR A 164 -22.95 -14.48 2.04
CA TYR A 164 -24.18 -14.08 1.35
C TYR A 164 -24.75 -15.18 0.43
N LYS A 165 -23.88 -15.86 -0.34
CA LYS A 165 -24.27 -16.85 -1.35
C LYS A 165 -24.71 -18.18 -0.73
N LYS A 166 -23.87 -18.78 0.12
CA LYS A 166 -24.09 -20.11 0.71
C LYS A 166 -24.87 -20.05 2.02
N GLY A 167 -24.78 -18.93 2.75
CA GLY A 167 -25.31 -18.81 4.11
C GLY A 167 -24.46 -19.60 5.10
N GLY A 168 -23.95 -18.93 6.15
CA GLY A 168 -23.19 -19.62 7.19
C GLY A 168 -22.47 -18.68 8.15
N PHE A 169 -22.40 -19.10 9.41
CA PHE A 169 -21.73 -18.33 10.47
C PHE A 169 -20.22 -18.23 10.24
N GLY A 170 -19.56 -19.33 9.83
CA GLY A 170 -18.12 -19.37 9.58
C GLY A 170 -17.65 -18.30 8.58
N PRO A 171 -18.17 -18.29 7.33
CA PRO A 171 -17.84 -17.25 6.36
C PRO A 171 -18.17 -15.83 6.83
N GLY A 172 -19.28 -15.63 7.56
CA GLY A 172 -19.65 -14.32 8.10
C GLY A 172 -18.67 -13.81 9.17
N ILE A 173 -18.25 -14.68 10.09
CA ILE A 173 -17.25 -14.36 11.12
C ILE A 173 -15.91 -14.05 10.46
N LEU A 174 -15.46 -14.90 9.52
CA LEU A 174 -14.20 -14.69 8.79
C LEU A 174 -14.23 -13.40 7.97
N ALA A 175 -15.34 -13.09 7.31
CA ALA A 175 -15.51 -11.84 6.59
C ALA A 175 -15.32 -10.63 7.51
N GLY A 176 -16.04 -10.58 8.64
CA GLY A 176 -15.91 -9.51 9.62
C GLY A 176 -14.49 -9.39 10.18
N ALA A 177 -13.84 -10.51 10.49
CA ALA A 177 -12.47 -10.55 11.00
C ALA A 177 -11.44 -10.05 9.98
N PHE A 178 -11.54 -10.50 8.73
CA PHE A 178 -10.64 -10.05 7.66
C PHE A 178 -10.85 -8.58 7.30
N PHE A 179 -12.10 -8.10 7.24
CA PHE A 179 -12.36 -6.67 7.05
C PHE A 179 -11.87 -5.83 8.24
N ALA A 180 -11.97 -6.32 9.48
CA ALA A 180 -11.43 -5.64 10.65
C ALA A 180 -9.90 -5.56 10.57
N GLY A 181 -9.22 -6.67 10.27
CA GLY A 181 -7.77 -6.68 10.06
C GLY A 181 -7.33 -5.76 8.93
N ALA A 182 -8.08 -5.72 7.82
CA ALA A 182 -7.83 -4.79 6.72
C ALA A 182 -7.99 -3.32 7.17
N HIS A 183 -9.09 -2.97 7.85
CA HIS A 183 -9.34 -1.61 8.33
C HIS A 183 -8.33 -1.15 9.39
N LEU A 184 -7.97 -2.04 10.32
CA LEU A 184 -6.94 -1.82 11.33
C LEU A 184 -5.51 -1.87 10.75
N THR A 185 -5.34 -2.22 9.48
CA THR A 185 -4.09 -2.05 8.73
C THR A 185 -4.09 -0.74 7.95
N ARG A 186 -5.20 -0.44 7.25
CA ARG A 186 -5.42 0.80 6.51
C ARG A 186 -6.90 1.18 6.57
N SER A 187 -7.19 2.42 6.98
CA SER A 187 -8.55 2.84 7.31
C SER A 187 -9.54 2.75 6.15
N GLU A 188 -9.09 2.83 4.90
CA GLU A 188 -9.96 2.69 3.72
C GLU A 188 -10.71 1.35 3.62
N GLY A 189 -10.30 0.30 4.33
CA GLY A 189 -10.99 -1.00 4.33
C GLY A 189 -12.48 -0.93 4.67
N VAL A 190 -12.90 0.01 5.52
CA VAL A 190 -14.32 0.18 5.89
C VAL A 190 -15.18 0.65 4.72
N LEU A 191 -14.62 1.44 3.80
CA LEU A 191 -15.34 1.92 2.62
C LEU A 191 -15.65 0.78 1.66
N VAL A 192 -14.72 -0.18 1.53
CA VAL A 192 -14.96 -1.39 0.72
C VAL A 192 -16.03 -2.26 1.35
N LEU A 193 -15.99 -2.48 2.68
CA LEU A 193 -17.04 -3.22 3.40
C LEU A 193 -18.42 -2.58 3.17
N ALA A 194 -18.54 -1.27 3.39
CA ALA A 194 -19.79 -0.55 3.23
C ALA A 194 -20.32 -0.64 1.79
N ALA A 195 -19.46 -0.45 0.78
CA ALA A 195 -19.85 -0.53 -0.62
C ALA A 195 -20.24 -1.95 -1.04
N ALA A 196 -19.49 -2.97 -0.59
CA ALA A 196 -19.80 -4.37 -0.85
C ALA A 196 -21.16 -4.75 -0.27
N ILE A 197 -21.44 -4.35 0.97
CA ILE A 197 -22.75 -4.56 1.62
C ILE A 197 -23.85 -3.84 0.85
N ALA A 198 -23.65 -2.58 0.45
CA ALA A 198 -24.63 -1.83 -0.31
C ALA A 198 -25.01 -2.55 -1.61
N VAL A 199 -24.03 -3.08 -2.35
CA VAL A 199 -24.28 -3.88 -3.56
C VAL A 199 -25.12 -5.13 -3.24
N LEU A 200 -24.79 -5.88 -2.18
CA LEU A 200 -25.52 -7.08 -1.79
C LEU A 200 -26.95 -6.78 -1.33
N VAL A 201 -27.16 -5.68 -0.60
CA VAL A 201 -28.49 -5.21 -0.17
C VAL A 201 -29.32 -4.81 -1.38
N ILE A 202 -28.78 -3.98 -2.27
CA ILE A 202 -29.44 -3.56 -3.52
C ILE A 202 -29.80 -4.79 -4.36
N PHE A 203 -28.89 -5.75 -4.50
CA PHE A 203 -29.14 -6.98 -5.23
C PHE A 203 -30.25 -7.82 -4.58
N THR A 204 -30.30 -7.92 -3.26
CA THR A 204 -31.36 -8.62 -2.51
C THR A 204 -32.72 -7.99 -2.78
N ILE A 205 -32.80 -6.65 -2.73
CA ILE A 205 -34.04 -5.88 -2.94
C ILE A 205 -34.52 -6.02 -4.38
N ILE A 206 -33.65 -5.77 -5.38
CA ILE A 206 -34.00 -5.80 -6.81
C ILE A 206 -34.50 -7.19 -7.23
N ASN A 207 -33.90 -8.26 -6.69
CA ASN A 207 -34.27 -9.63 -7.04
C ASN A 207 -35.32 -10.23 -6.08
N LYS A 208 -35.87 -9.44 -5.15
CA LYS A 208 -36.88 -9.87 -4.17
C LYS A 208 -36.48 -11.13 -3.41
N LEU A 209 -35.19 -11.24 -3.08
CA LEU A 209 -34.64 -12.36 -2.32
C LEU A 209 -35.02 -12.23 -0.83
N PRO A 210 -35.14 -13.34 -0.08
CA PRO A 210 -35.49 -13.27 1.33
C PRO A 210 -34.44 -12.50 2.15
N PRO A 211 -34.85 -11.56 3.03
CA PRO A 211 -33.94 -10.73 3.80
C PRO A 211 -33.08 -11.54 4.78
N ALA A 212 -33.48 -12.77 5.12
CA ALA A 212 -32.68 -13.71 5.91
C ALA A 212 -31.28 -13.97 5.31
N LYS A 213 -31.09 -13.78 3.99
CA LYS A 213 -29.76 -13.84 3.36
C LYS A 213 -28.79 -12.78 3.89
N LEU A 214 -29.30 -11.65 4.36
CA LEU A 214 -28.50 -10.56 4.91
C LEU A 214 -28.12 -10.79 6.38
N LEU A 215 -28.63 -11.83 7.04
CA LEU A 215 -28.27 -12.15 8.43
C LEU A 215 -26.76 -12.37 8.59
N TYR A 216 -26.13 -13.12 7.68
CA TYR A 216 -24.70 -13.40 7.72
C TYR A 216 -23.84 -12.20 7.33
N VAL A 217 -24.41 -11.30 6.52
CA VAL A 217 -23.80 -9.98 6.23
C VAL A 217 -23.81 -9.11 7.48
N LEU A 218 -24.92 -9.07 8.21
CA LEU A 218 -25.04 -8.37 9.48
C LEU A 218 -24.08 -8.95 10.54
N LEU A 219 -23.93 -10.28 10.59
CA LEU A 219 -22.92 -10.92 11.44
C LEU A 219 -21.50 -10.44 11.11
N SER A 220 -21.18 -10.31 9.82
CA SER A 220 -19.88 -9.78 9.37
C SER A 220 -19.65 -8.35 9.88
N VAL A 221 -20.69 -7.51 9.83
CA VAL A 221 -20.66 -6.14 10.38
C VAL A 221 -20.48 -6.15 11.89
N ALA A 222 -21.20 -7.00 12.61
CA ALA A 222 -21.09 -7.12 14.06
C ALA A 222 -19.68 -7.53 14.51
N VAL A 223 -19.10 -8.56 13.86
CA VAL A 223 -17.73 -9.01 14.13
C VAL A 223 -16.71 -7.93 13.76
N PHE A 224 -16.92 -7.22 12.64
CA PHE A 224 -16.07 -6.09 12.27
C PHE A 224 -16.01 -5.03 13.38
N PHE A 225 -17.16 -4.54 13.85
CA PHE A 225 -17.19 -3.52 14.89
C PHE A 225 -16.69 -4.03 16.24
N LEU A 226 -16.97 -5.29 16.59
CA LEU A 226 -16.44 -5.91 17.81
C LEU A 226 -14.90 -5.86 17.82
N LEU A 227 -14.26 -6.28 16.73
CA LEU A 227 -12.79 -6.32 16.65
C LEU A 227 -12.16 -4.93 16.49
N CYS A 228 -12.84 -3.99 15.84
CA CYS A 228 -12.39 -2.61 15.73
C CYS A 228 -12.61 -1.81 17.03
N SER A 229 -13.50 -2.27 17.93
CA SER A 229 -13.92 -1.51 19.10
C SER A 229 -12.76 -1.02 20.01
N PRO A 230 -11.69 -1.79 20.31
CA PRO A 230 -10.62 -1.29 21.16
C PRO A 230 -9.89 -0.09 20.54
N TYR A 231 -9.69 -0.12 19.22
CA TYR A 231 -9.08 0.98 18.49
C TYR A 231 -9.99 2.21 18.44
N LEU A 232 -11.30 2.01 18.23
CA LEU A 232 -12.27 3.12 18.22
C LEU A 232 -12.39 3.80 19.59
N VAL A 233 -12.35 3.02 20.67
CA VAL A 233 -12.32 3.54 22.05
C VAL A 233 -11.03 4.33 22.29
N MET A 234 -9.87 3.78 21.93
CA MET A 234 -8.59 4.48 22.03
C MET A 234 -8.58 5.81 21.26
N LEU A 235 -9.11 5.82 20.03
CA LEU A 235 -9.24 7.06 19.26
C LEU A 235 -10.14 8.08 19.96
N HIS A 236 -11.27 7.64 20.52
CA HIS A 236 -12.17 8.51 21.26
C HIS A 236 -11.50 9.09 22.51
N GLU A 237 -10.77 8.29 23.29
CA GLU A 237 -10.03 8.76 24.47
C GLU A 237 -8.95 9.78 24.11
N LEU A 238 -8.19 9.56 23.04
CA LEU A 238 -7.11 10.45 22.63
C LEU A 238 -7.60 11.75 21.96
N THR A 239 -8.76 11.71 21.30
CA THR A 239 -9.22 12.84 20.45
C THR A 239 -10.50 13.50 20.94
N GLY A 240 -11.18 12.93 21.93
CA GLY A 240 -12.48 13.37 22.45
C GLY A 240 -13.65 13.20 21.46
N LYS A 241 -13.45 12.49 20.33
CA LYS A 241 -14.46 12.34 19.27
C LYS A 241 -14.49 10.90 18.74
N TRP A 242 -15.69 10.40 18.48
CA TRP A 242 -15.87 9.12 17.79
C TRP A 242 -15.50 9.27 16.31
N GLN A 243 -14.49 8.53 15.87
CA GLN A 243 -14.02 8.54 14.49
C GLN A 243 -13.48 7.17 14.10
N LEU A 244 -13.63 6.81 12.82
CA LEU A 244 -13.16 5.54 12.28
C LEU A 244 -11.66 5.56 11.92
N THR A 245 -11.03 6.74 11.90
CA THR A 245 -9.61 6.90 11.57
C THR A 245 -9.07 8.21 12.13
N GLY A 246 -7.85 8.19 12.67
CA GLY A 246 -7.11 9.39 13.05
C GLY A 246 -6.28 10.00 11.90
N LYS A 247 -6.30 9.40 10.69
CA LYS A 247 -5.43 9.80 9.57
C LYS A 247 -5.90 11.07 8.82
N SER A 248 -7.19 11.39 8.90
CA SER A 248 -7.82 12.41 8.04
C SER A 248 -7.13 13.77 8.05
N LYS A 249 -6.75 14.28 9.23
CA LYS A 249 -6.18 15.63 9.37
C LYS A 249 -4.80 15.77 8.74
N ILE A 250 -3.92 14.80 9.02
CA ILE A 250 -2.55 14.80 8.48
C ILE A 250 -2.58 14.58 6.96
N ALA A 251 -3.47 13.73 6.47
CA ALA A 251 -3.63 13.52 5.03
C ALA A 251 -4.04 14.80 4.29
N ILE A 252 -4.96 15.60 4.88
CA ILE A 252 -5.35 16.90 4.32
C ILE A 252 -4.17 17.89 4.36
N ALA A 253 -3.42 17.93 5.46
CA ALA A 253 -2.26 18.81 5.60
C ALA A 253 -1.17 18.48 4.56
N ASP A 254 -0.90 17.20 4.33
CA ASP A 254 0.06 16.74 3.31
C ASP A 254 -0.41 17.11 1.89
N ALA A 255 -1.70 16.93 1.59
CA ALA A 255 -2.22 17.28 0.27
C ALA A 255 -2.25 18.79 0.02
N LEU A 256 -2.54 19.60 1.04
CA LEU A 256 -2.44 21.06 0.98
C LEU A 256 -0.99 21.55 0.88
N SER A 257 -0.07 20.87 1.55
CA SER A 257 1.37 21.17 1.49
C SER A 257 1.86 21.17 0.04
N GLU A 258 1.44 20.16 -0.72
CA GLU A 258 1.77 20.07 -2.15
C GLU A 258 1.01 21.09 -2.99
N TYR A 259 -0.30 21.24 -2.79
CA TYR A 259 -1.10 22.20 -3.55
C TYR A 259 -0.61 23.64 -3.41
N LEU A 260 -0.23 24.05 -2.19
CA LEU A 260 0.23 25.40 -1.89
C LEU A 260 1.74 25.59 -2.16
N GLY A 261 2.46 24.53 -2.53
CA GLY A 261 3.92 24.57 -2.69
C GLY A 261 4.66 24.91 -1.39
N ARG A 262 4.07 24.59 -0.24
CA ARG A 262 4.64 24.85 1.08
C ARG A 262 4.96 23.51 1.74
N PRO A 263 6.22 23.04 1.75
CA PRO A 263 6.56 21.76 2.35
C PRO A 263 6.29 21.77 3.86
N ASP A 264 5.91 20.62 4.41
CA ASP A 264 5.78 20.38 5.86
C ASP A 264 4.84 21.31 6.63
N ILE A 265 3.73 21.75 6.00
CA ILE A 265 2.69 22.55 6.67
C ILE A 265 2.23 21.90 8.00
N LYS A 266 2.21 20.56 8.09
CA LYS A 266 1.86 19.85 9.33
C LYS A 266 2.80 20.10 10.52
N HIS A 267 3.99 20.63 10.27
CA HIS A 267 4.97 21.03 11.28
C HIS A 267 5.06 22.56 11.46
N ASP A 268 4.15 23.31 10.83
CA ASP A 268 4.00 24.75 11.03
C ASP A 268 3.15 25.01 12.28
N PRO A 269 3.69 25.64 13.33
CA PRO A 269 2.94 25.94 14.55
C PRO A 269 1.73 26.86 14.32
N SER A 270 1.70 27.61 13.22
CA SER A 270 0.61 28.51 12.86
C SER A 270 -0.52 27.82 12.09
N PHE A 271 -0.28 26.63 11.55
CA PHE A 271 -1.27 25.91 10.75
C PHE A 271 -2.36 25.30 11.64
N LYS A 272 -3.59 25.80 11.48
CA LYS A 272 -4.76 25.21 12.13
C LYS A 272 -5.21 24.00 11.33
N GLU A 273 -5.41 22.88 12.01
CA GLU A 273 -5.99 21.68 11.40
C GLU A 273 -7.40 21.97 10.85
N ILE A 274 -7.68 21.51 9.63
CA ILE A 274 -8.97 21.73 8.95
C ILE A 274 -9.64 20.39 8.64
N GLY A 275 -10.99 20.39 8.59
CA GLY A 275 -11.76 19.22 8.18
C GLY A 275 -11.99 19.15 6.67
N TYR A 276 -12.56 18.04 6.20
CA TYR A 276 -12.94 17.87 4.78
C TYR A 276 -13.93 18.95 4.29
N LEU A 277 -14.90 19.34 5.14
CA LEU A 277 -15.87 20.39 4.80
C LEU A 277 -15.20 21.76 4.67
N ASP A 278 -14.22 22.05 5.52
CA ASP A 278 -13.48 23.30 5.47
C ASP A 278 -12.61 23.34 4.21
N LEU A 279 -12.01 22.21 3.82
CA LEU A 279 -11.26 22.08 2.58
C LEU A 279 -12.11 22.43 1.35
N PHE A 280 -13.35 21.94 1.27
CA PHE A 280 -14.28 22.32 0.19
C PHE A 280 -14.62 23.82 0.19
N ARG A 281 -14.80 24.41 1.37
CA ARG A 281 -15.18 25.82 1.52
C ARG A 281 -14.03 26.77 1.20
N MET A 282 -12.82 26.43 1.66
CA MET A 282 -11.64 27.31 1.58
C MET A 282 -10.84 27.07 0.30
N TYR A 283 -10.89 25.87 -0.29
CA TYR A 283 -10.09 25.48 -1.45
C TYR A 283 -10.94 24.75 -2.52
N PRO A 284 -11.97 25.37 -3.11
CA PRO A 284 -12.80 24.71 -4.12
C PRO A 284 -12.01 24.34 -5.39
N ASP A 285 -11.04 25.17 -5.80
CA ASP A 285 -10.21 24.90 -6.98
C ASP A 285 -9.25 23.73 -6.78
N TYR A 286 -8.80 23.51 -5.54
CA TYR A 286 -8.00 22.34 -5.16
C TYR A 286 -8.76 21.06 -5.49
N ILE A 287 -10.05 20.97 -5.16
CA ILE A 287 -10.86 19.77 -5.38
C ILE A 287 -10.85 19.37 -6.85
N ARG A 288 -11.09 20.33 -7.76
CA ARG A 288 -11.13 20.07 -9.20
C ARG A 288 -9.75 19.72 -9.76
N SER A 289 -8.74 20.51 -9.41
CA SER A 289 -7.37 20.32 -9.92
C SER A 289 -6.74 19.02 -9.41
N ASN A 290 -6.89 18.75 -8.11
CA ASN A 290 -6.41 17.53 -7.48
C ASN A 290 -7.13 16.29 -8.04
N TYR A 291 -8.45 16.35 -8.20
CA TYR A 291 -9.22 15.24 -8.79
C TYR A 291 -8.71 14.83 -10.17
N LEU A 292 -8.53 15.78 -11.09
CA LEU A 292 -8.05 15.47 -12.45
C LEU A 292 -6.62 14.95 -12.45
N LYS A 293 -5.73 15.56 -11.66
CA LYS A 293 -4.34 15.12 -11.50
C LYS A 293 -4.27 13.69 -10.97
N ASN A 294 -5.02 13.40 -9.91
CA ASN A 294 -5.08 12.09 -9.28
C ASN A 294 -5.72 11.04 -10.17
N LEU A 295 -6.76 11.39 -10.94
CA LEU A 295 -7.38 10.48 -11.89
C LEU A 295 -6.37 10.07 -12.99
N ALA A 296 -5.64 11.04 -13.53
CA ALA A 296 -4.59 10.78 -14.51
C ALA A 296 -3.45 9.93 -13.92
N ALA A 297 -3.01 10.23 -12.69
CA ALA A 297 -2.01 9.45 -11.97
C ALA A 297 -2.46 7.99 -11.75
N CYS A 298 -3.70 7.78 -11.27
CA CYS A 298 -4.30 6.45 -11.13
C CYS A 298 -4.30 5.68 -12.45
N TRP A 299 -4.75 6.33 -13.54
CA TRP A 299 -4.79 5.71 -14.86
C TRP A 299 -3.40 5.23 -15.32
N GLN A 300 -2.38 6.08 -15.18
CA GLN A 300 -1.02 5.78 -15.61
C GLN A 300 -0.30 4.76 -14.71
N GLN A 301 -0.53 4.82 -13.39
CA GLN A 301 0.17 3.97 -12.43
C GLN A 301 -0.42 2.56 -12.31
N MET A 302 -1.73 2.39 -12.52
CA MET A 302 -2.38 1.08 -12.35
C MET A 302 -2.06 0.14 -13.50
N LEU A 303 -2.29 0.57 -14.74
CA LEU A 303 -2.14 -0.29 -15.91
C LEU A 303 -1.59 0.49 -17.11
N PRO A 304 -0.80 -0.16 -17.98
CA PRO A 304 -0.52 0.35 -19.31
C PRO A 304 -1.80 0.34 -20.16
N TYR A 305 -1.81 1.11 -21.26
CA TYR A 305 -2.98 1.27 -22.13
C TYR A 305 -3.63 -0.07 -22.57
N TYR A 306 -2.82 -1.04 -23.01
CA TYR A 306 -3.33 -2.35 -23.40
C TYR A 306 -3.96 -3.13 -22.24
N GLY A 307 -3.46 -2.93 -21.02
CA GLY A 307 -4.02 -3.52 -19.81
C GLY A 307 -5.42 -2.99 -19.53
N TRP A 308 -5.63 -1.67 -19.69
CA TRP A 308 -6.95 -1.06 -19.56
C TRP A 308 -7.94 -1.57 -20.60
N VAL A 309 -7.51 -1.71 -21.86
CA VAL A 309 -8.35 -2.28 -22.94
C VAL A 309 -8.78 -3.70 -22.59
N LEU A 310 -7.84 -4.56 -22.16
CA LEU A 310 -8.14 -5.94 -21.76
C LEU A 310 -9.04 -6.02 -20.52
N ALA A 311 -8.81 -5.16 -19.51
CA ALA A 311 -9.67 -5.06 -18.34
C ALA A 311 -11.09 -4.62 -18.70
N ALA A 312 -11.24 -3.61 -19.57
CA ALA A 312 -12.54 -3.16 -20.05
C ALA A 312 -13.26 -4.28 -20.83
N LEU A 313 -12.57 -4.95 -21.75
CA LEU A 313 -13.10 -6.11 -22.48
C LEU A 313 -13.56 -7.19 -21.52
N GLY A 314 -12.74 -7.60 -20.54
CA GLY A 314 -13.13 -8.64 -19.60
C GLY A 314 -14.20 -8.22 -18.59
N CYS A 315 -14.32 -6.94 -18.27
CA CYS A 315 -15.44 -6.45 -17.46
C CYS A 315 -16.76 -6.52 -18.25
N LEU A 316 -16.74 -6.20 -19.54
CA LEU A 316 -17.94 -6.17 -20.40
C LEU A 316 -18.31 -7.57 -20.92
N MET A 317 -17.33 -8.41 -21.26
CA MET A 317 -17.52 -9.77 -21.78
C MET A 317 -17.93 -10.73 -20.67
N GLY A 318 -18.92 -11.59 -20.93
CA GLY A 318 -19.46 -12.53 -19.94
C GLY A 318 -20.97 -12.41 -19.67
N GLY A 319 -21.70 -11.73 -20.56
CA GLY A 319 -23.15 -11.63 -20.53
C GLY A 319 -23.67 -10.44 -19.72
N ILE A 320 -24.95 -10.11 -19.96
CA ILE A 320 -25.68 -9.00 -19.31
C ILE A 320 -26.74 -9.51 -18.34
N ALA A 321 -26.70 -10.80 -18.00
CA ALA A 321 -27.58 -11.38 -17.01
C ALA A 321 -27.41 -10.63 -15.67
N ARG A 322 -28.52 -10.35 -14.99
CA ARG A 322 -28.53 -9.53 -13.77
C ARG A 322 -27.57 -10.04 -12.70
N GLU A 323 -27.49 -11.35 -12.53
CA GLU A 323 -26.57 -11.99 -11.59
C GLU A 323 -25.10 -11.70 -11.93
N LYS A 324 -24.72 -11.77 -13.22
CA LYS A 324 -23.37 -11.47 -13.69
C LYS A 324 -23.02 -9.98 -13.53
N LEU A 325 -23.99 -9.09 -13.75
CA LEU A 325 -23.82 -7.66 -13.49
C LEU A 325 -23.62 -7.38 -12.00
N ALA A 326 -24.38 -8.05 -11.12
CA ALA A 326 -24.23 -7.91 -9.68
C ALA A 326 -22.88 -8.42 -9.17
N GLN A 327 -22.41 -9.56 -9.69
CA GLN A 327 -21.07 -10.09 -9.44
C GLN A 327 -19.97 -9.08 -9.81
N ARG A 328 -20.08 -8.43 -10.97
CA ARG A 328 -19.14 -7.38 -11.39
C ARG A 328 -19.24 -6.13 -10.51
N ALA A 329 -20.45 -5.69 -10.18
CA ALA A 329 -20.67 -4.56 -9.28
C ALA A 329 -20.07 -4.82 -7.89
N TYR A 330 -20.16 -6.06 -7.40
CA TYR A 330 -19.56 -6.48 -6.14
C TYR A 330 -18.02 -6.44 -6.19
N LEU A 331 -17.41 -6.93 -7.27
CA LEU A 331 -15.96 -6.78 -7.45
C LEU A 331 -15.54 -5.30 -7.58
N LEU A 332 -16.31 -4.50 -8.31
CA LEU A 332 -16.06 -3.06 -8.48
C LEU A 332 -16.28 -2.26 -7.18
N SER A 333 -17.03 -2.77 -6.20
CA SER A 333 -17.18 -2.09 -4.91
C SER A 333 -15.85 -1.97 -4.16
N THR A 334 -14.85 -2.79 -4.49
CA THR A 334 -13.47 -2.65 -3.98
C THR A 334 -12.80 -1.34 -4.37
N PHE A 335 -13.30 -0.65 -5.41
CA PHE A 335 -12.81 0.65 -5.86
C PHE A 335 -13.43 1.81 -5.07
N ALA A 336 -14.38 1.56 -4.16
CA ALA A 336 -15.04 2.61 -3.39
C ALA A 336 -14.08 3.62 -2.70
N PRO A 337 -12.92 3.21 -2.13
CA PRO A 337 -11.99 4.17 -1.56
C PRO A 337 -11.40 5.18 -2.56
N LEU A 338 -11.30 4.85 -3.86
CA LEU A 338 -10.80 5.80 -4.86
C LEU A 338 -11.64 7.06 -4.96
N ALA A 339 -12.96 6.95 -4.75
CA ALA A 339 -13.85 8.11 -4.79
C ALA A 339 -13.48 9.17 -3.73
N VAL A 340 -12.89 8.75 -2.60
CA VAL A 340 -12.40 9.63 -1.54
C VAL A 340 -10.94 10.02 -1.82
N ILE A 341 -10.10 9.04 -2.14
CA ILE A 341 -8.64 9.25 -2.29
C ILE A 341 -8.33 10.22 -3.44
N ILE A 342 -8.99 10.07 -4.60
CA ILE A 342 -8.76 10.93 -5.78
C ILE A 342 -9.12 12.39 -5.48
N VAL A 343 -10.06 12.63 -4.57
CA VAL A 343 -10.50 13.98 -4.23
C VAL A 343 -9.59 14.62 -3.17
N PHE A 344 -9.31 13.90 -2.08
CA PHE A 344 -8.76 14.52 -0.87
C PHE A 344 -7.28 14.28 -0.61
N PHE A 345 -6.68 13.27 -1.24
CA PHE A 345 -5.33 12.84 -0.91
C PHE A 345 -4.38 13.22 -2.04
N PHE A 346 -3.09 13.25 -1.71
CA PHE A 346 -2.06 13.11 -2.71
C PHE A 346 -1.90 11.62 -3.08
N ILE A 347 -1.99 11.28 -4.37
CA ILE A 347 -1.87 9.91 -4.85
C ILE A 347 -0.44 9.59 -5.27
N GLY A 348 0.24 8.83 -4.41
CA GLY A 348 1.40 8.01 -4.80
C GLY A 348 1.02 6.58 -5.22
N PRO A 349 1.97 5.82 -5.80
CA PRO A 349 1.79 4.42 -6.19
C PRO A 349 1.28 3.50 -5.06
N GLU A 350 1.51 3.87 -3.80
CA GLU A 350 1.04 3.17 -2.61
C GLU A 350 -0.50 3.12 -2.49
N TYR A 351 -1.22 4.06 -3.11
CA TYR A 351 -2.69 4.10 -3.04
C TYR A 351 -3.39 3.36 -4.18
N THR A 352 -2.70 3.04 -5.28
CA THR A 352 -3.32 2.47 -6.49
C THR A 352 -3.30 0.93 -6.54
N GLN A 353 -2.43 0.31 -5.73
CA GLN A 353 -2.25 -1.14 -5.72
C GLN A 353 -3.44 -1.99 -5.29
N PRO A 354 -4.26 -1.58 -4.30
CA PRO A 354 -5.37 -2.41 -3.83
C PRO A 354 -6.39 -2.78 -4.92
N TYR A 355 -6.42 -2.03 -6.01
CA TYR A 355 -7.38 -2.23 -7.11
C TYR A 355 -6.83 -3.13 -8.22
N LEU A 356 -5.51 -3.30 -8.30
CA LEU A 356 -4.84 -4.12 -9.31
C LEU A 356 -5.37 -5.56 -9.37
N PRO A 357 -5.61 -6.26 -8.25
CA PRO A 357 -6.05 -7.65 -8.33
C PRO A 357 -7.41 -7.82 -9.02
N VAL A 358 -8.36 -6.91 -8.80
CA VAL A 358 -9.66 -6.94 -9.50
C VAL A 358 -9.50 -6.60 -10.97
N LEU A 359 -8.60 -5.66 -11.31
CA LEU A 359 -8.25 -5.41 -12.71
C LEU A 359 -7.62 -6.65 -13.37
N PHE A 360 -6.78 -7.41 -12.65
CA PHE A 360 -6.20 -8.66 -13.16
C PHE A 360 -7.25 -9.74 -13.39
N LEU A 361 -8.28 -9.83 -12.54
CA LEU A 361 -9.44 -10.69 -12.79
C LEU A 361 -10.11 -10.33 -14.11
N PHE A 362 -10.34 -9.04 -14.37
CA PHE A 362 -10.92 -8.61 -15.64
C PHE A 362 -9.97 -8.83 -16.82
N ILE A 363 -8.67 -8.55 -16.71
CA ILE A 363 -7.69 -8.85 -17.77
C ILE A 363 -7.70 -10.35 -18.10
N GLY A 364 -7.65 -11.21 -17.08
CA GLY A 364 -7.70 -12.66 -17.23
C GLY A 364 -8.98 -13.12 -17.94
N ASN A 365 -10.14 -12.58 -17.53
CA ASN A 365 -11.41 -12.89 -18.20
C ASN A 365 -11.43 -12.39 -19.65
N GLY A 366 -10.94 -11.18 -19.93
CA GLY A 366 -10.85 -10.63 -21.28
C GLY A 366 -10.04 -11.53 -22.20
N LEU A 367 -8.82 -11.89 -21.77
CA LEU A 367 -7.95 -12.78 -22.55
C LEU A 367 -8.58 -14.16 -22.79
N CYS A 368 -9.14 -14.79 -21.75
CA CYS A 368 -9.75 -16.12 -21.88
C CYS A 368 -10.98 -16.10 -22.80
N ARG A 369 -11.85 -15.07 -22.68
CA ARG A 369 -13.06 -14.95 -23.49
C ARG A 369 -12.76 -14.64 -24.95
N THR A 370 -11.74 -13.83 -25.23
CA THR A 370 -11.29 -13.58 -26.60
C THR A 370 -10.74 -14.86 -27.24
N ALA A 371 -9.98 -15.66 -26.50
CA ALA A 371 -9.50 -16.96 -26.99
C ALA A 371 -10.64 -17.96 -27.23
N ASP A 372 -11.60 -18.06 -26.32
CA ASP A 372 -12.78 -18.92 -26.49
C ASP A 372 -13.60 -18.51 -27.72
N TRP A 373 -13.76 -17.20 -27.95
CA TRP A 373 -14.41 -16.67 -29.15
C TRP A 373 -13.66 -17.03 -30.43
N ALA A 374 -12.32 -16.86 -30.45
CA ALA A 374 -11.49 -17.23 -31.59
C ALA A 374 -11.55 -18.73 -31.88
N VAL A 375 -11.53 -19.58 -30.85
CA VAL A 375 -11.72 -21.03 -30.98
C VAL A 375 -13.09 -21.36 -31.58
N GLY A 376 -14.15 -20.66 -31.17
CA GLY A 376 -15.49 -20.82 -31.73
C GLY A 376 -15.61 -20.44 -33.22
N MET A 377 -14.77 -19.51 -33.69
CA MET A 377 -14.71 -19.09 -35.09
C MET A 377 -13.87 -20.02 -35.97
N ALA A 378 -12.94 -20.79 -35.38
CA ALA A 378 -12.01 -21.67 -36.08
C ALA A 378 -12.64 -22.98 -36.58
N LYS A 379 -13.75 -22.89 -37.35
CA LYS A 379 -14.42 -24.05 -37.95
C LYS A 379 -13.48 -24.76 -38.94
N GLY A 380 -13.37 -26.09 -38.83
CA GLY A 380 -12.52 -26.91 -39.70
C GLY A 380 -11.04 -27.00 -39.28
N VAL A 381 -10.62 -26.28 -38.23
CA VAL A 381 -9.26 -26.39 -37.68
C VAL A 381 -9.15 -27.65 -36.81
N PRO A 382 -8.08 -28.47 -36.93
CA PRO A 382 -7.91 -29.67 -36.12
C PRO A 382 -7.92 -29.38 -34.61
N ARG A 383 -8.55 -30.29 -33.84
CA ARG A 383 -8.78 -30.15 -32.39
C ARG A 383 -7.52 -29.81 -31.56
N ARG A 384 -6.35 -30.28 -31.99
CA ARG A 384 -5.08 -29.97 -31.32
C ARG A 384 -4.75 -28.46 -31.34
N TYR A 385 -5.02 -27.79 -32.47
CA TYR A 385 -4.69 -26.37 -32.63
C TYR A 385 -5.73 -25.48 -31.95
N THR A 386 -7.01 -25.87 -31.95
CA THR A 386 -8.03 -25.16 -31.17
C THR A 386 -7.82 -25.31 -29.67
N ALA A 387 -7.30 -26.46 -29.21
CA ALA A 387 -6.85 -26.61 -27.83
C ALA A 387 -5.69 -25.67 -27.50
N TRP A 388 -4.65 -25.57 -28.34
CA TRP A 388 -3.54 -24.63 -28.13
C TRP A 388 -4.01 -23.17 -28.10
N LEU A 389 -4.90 -22.77 -29.01
CA LEU A 389 -5.50 -21.44 -29.01
C LEU A 389 -6.27 -21.15 -27.71
N GLY A 390 -6.99 -22.13 -27.16
CA GLY A 390 -7.69 -22.00 -25.88
C GLY A 390 -6.77 -21.81 -24.66
N TYR A 391 -5.54 -22.32 -24.71
CA TYR A 391 -4.53 -22.15 -23.66
C TYR A 391 -3.55 -20.99 -23.91
N ALA A 392 -3.55 -20.40 -25.12
CA ALA A 392 -2.68 -19.28 -25.48
C ALA A 392 -2.72 -18.10 -24.47
N PRO A 393 -3.89 -17.69 -23.93
CA PRO A 393 -3.95 -16.68 -22.87
C PRO A 393 -3.05 -16.97 -21.66
N LEU A 394 -3.01 -18.22 -21.20
CA LEU A 394 -2.23 -18.60 -20.03
C LEU A 394 -0.73 -18.56 -20.32
N CYS A 395 -0.34 -19.03 -21.51
CA CYS A 395 1.05 -18.91 -21.97
C CYS A 395 1.48 -17.45 -22.10
N LEU A 396 0.64 -16.58 -22.66
CA LEU A 396 0.92 -15.14 -22.78
C LEU A 396 1.09 -14.48 -21.42
N VAL A 397 0.23 -14.81 -20.45
CA VAL A 397 0.32 -14.28 -19.08
C VAL A 397 1.58 -14.78 -18.38
N LEU A 398 1.96 -16.04 -18.56
CA LEU A 398 3.22 -16.59 -18.02
C LEU A 398 4.46 -15.92 -18.63
N LEU A 399 4.47 -15.71 -19.95
CA LEU A 399 5.55 -15.00 -20.65
C LEU A 399 5.64 -13.55 -20.20
N TYR A 400 4.51 -12.87 -20.07
CA TYR A 400 4.46 -11.49 -19.57
C TYR A 400 4.92 -11.40 -18.11
N ALA A 401 4.55 -12.37 -17.28
CA ALA A 401 5.00 -12.46 -15.89
C ALA A 401 6.52 -12.66 -15.81
N ALA A 402 7.07 -13.60 -16.59
CA ALA A 402 8.51 -13.81 -16.68
C ALA A 402 9.24 -12.56 -17.17
N TRP A 403 8.70 -11.88 -18.19
CA TRP A 403 9.22 -10.61 -18.70
C TRP A 403 9.27 -9.54 -17.61
N ASN A 404 8.19 -9.35 -16.84
CA ASN A 404 8.16 -8.38 -15.74
C ASN A 404 9.19 -8.72 -14.66
N VAL A 405 9.36 -10.00 -14.31
CA VAL A 405 10.36 -10.40 -13.32
C VAL A 405 11.77 -10.08 -13.82
N VAL A 406 12.10 -10.41 -15.06
CA VAL A 406 13.44 -10.17 -15.63
C VAL A 406 13.73 -8.68 -15.83
N ARG A 407 12.78 -7.93 -16.38
CA ARG A 407 12.94 -6.49 -16.68
C ARG A 407 13.23 -5.66 -15.43
N GLU A 408 12.73 -6.10 -14.29
CA GLU A 408 12.82 -5.36 -13.04
C GLU A 408 14.10 -5.65 -12.26
N VAL A 409 14.91 -6.62 -12.69
CA VAL A 409 16.26 -6.77 -12.16
C VAL A 409 17.05 -5.51 -12.54
N PRO A 410 17.57 -4.72 -11.59
CA PRO A 410 18.27 -3.48 -11.89
C PRO A 410 19.45 -3.74 -12.85
N ALA A 411 19.43 -3.09 -14.02
CA ALA A 411 20.49 -3.24 -15.03
C ALA A 411 21.84 -2.68 -14.55
N ASP A 412 21.79 -1.76 -13.60
CA ASP A 412 22.91 -1.06 -12.98
C ASP A 412 23.36 -1.69 -11.65
N ARG A 413 22.89 -2.91 -11.33
CA ARG A 413 23.24 -3.63 -10.09
C ARG A 413 24.75 -3.77 -9.84
N ASP A 414 25.53 -3.81 -10.92
CA ASP A 414 27.00 -3.97 -10.88
C ASP A 414 27.74 -2.62 -10.93
N VAL A 415 27.03 -1.51 -11.13
CA VAL A 415 27.62 -0.16 -11.20
C VAL A 415 27.61 0.46 -9.79
N PRO A 416 28.67 1.18 -9.37
CA PRO A 416 28.71 1.84 -8.07
C PRO A 416 27.51 2.76 -7.81
N TYR A 417 27.04 2.79 -6.57
CA TYR A 417 25.90 3.60 -6.14
C TYR A 417 26.10 5.09 -6.46
N HIS A 418 25.01 5.74 -6.87
CA HIS A 418 24.91 7.19 -6.96
C HIS A 418 23.52 7.62 -6.46
N PHE A 419 23.43 8.72 -5.71
CA PHE A 419 22.19 9.15 -5.05
C PHE A 419 21.00 9.36 -6.00
N SER A 420 21.24 9.60 -7.29
CA SER A 420 20.18 9.75 -8.29
C SER A 420 19.37 8.47 -8.52
N ARG A 421 19.90 7.28 -8.14
CA ARG A 421 19.21 5.99 -8.33
C ARG A 421 17.98 5.81 -7.46
N ASP A 422 18.03 6.32 -6.23
CA ASP A 422 16.98 6.12 -5.23
C ASP A 422 16.57 7.43 -4.54
N GLY A 423 17.06 8.57 -5.03
CA GLY A 423 16.84 9.89 -4.45
C GLY A 423 17.66 10.18 -3.19
N GLY A 424 18.71 9.40 -2.91
CA GLY A 424 19.56 9.54 -1.72
C GLY A 424 19.07 8.73 -0.52
N ARG A 425 18.21 7.72 -0.72
CA ARG A 425 17.69 6.92 0.39
C ARG A 425 18.76 6.05 1.02
N LEU A 426 19.61 5.41 0.22
CA LEU A 426 20.72 4.61 0.72
C LEU A 426 21.79 5.49 1.36
N ASP A 427 21.96 6.71 0.86
CA ASP A 427 22.77 7.73 1.49
C ASP A 427 22.27 8.04 2.91
N ASP A 428 20.97 8.33 3.09
CA ASP A 428 20.37 8.52 4.44
C ASP A 428 20.69 7.36 5.40
N LYS A 429 20.64 6.12 4.91
CA LYS A 429 20.99 4.92 5.70
C LYS A 429 22.46 4.92 6.10
N ARG A 430 23.37 5.18 5.16
CA ARG A 430 24.82 5.21 5.39
C ARG A 430 25.20 6.33 6.36
N VAL A 431 24.63 7.53 6.17
CA VAL A 431 24.78 8.66 7.09
C VAL A 431 24.32 8.28 8.49
N GLY A 432 23.11 7.74 8.64
CA GLY A 432 22.60 7.29 9.94
C GLY A 432 23.55 6.28 10.62
N LEU A 433 23.97 5.24 9.91
CA LEU A 433 24.90 4.23 10.43
C LEU A 433 26.28 4.80 10.79
N ARG A 434 26.74 5.85 10.10
CA ARG A 434 27.99 6.55 10.44
C ARG A 434 27.83 7.41 11.68
N LEU A 435 26.74 8.16 11.78
CA LEU A 435 26.39 8.92 12.99
C LEU A 435 26.25 7.98 14.20
N ALA A 436 25.77 6.75 13.99
CA ALA A 436 25.68 5.75 15.04
C ALA A 436 27.05 5.36 15.64
N LYS A 437 28.14 5.55 14.89
CA LYS A 437 29.52 5.32 15.33
C LYS A 437 30.18 6.59 15.86
N LEU A 438 29.83 7.75 15.31
CA LEU A 438 30.45 9.05 15.62
C LEU A 438 29.89 9.68 16.90
N LEU A 439 28.58 9.60 17.12
CA LEU A 439 27.88 10.36 18.15
C LEU A 439 27.66 9.54 19.43
N PRO A 440 27.52 10.19 20.61
CA PRO A 440 27.08 9.52 21.84
C PRO A 440 25.77 8.74 21.67
N LYS A 441 25.54 7.74 22.53
CA LYS A 441 24.33 6.88 22.44
C LYS A 441 23.05 7.61 22.87
N ASP A 442 23.19 8.56 23.77
CA ASP A 442 22.13 9.38 24.36
C ASP A 442 21.92 10.71 23.62
N ALA A 443 22.73 10.98 22.59
CA ALA A 443 22.61 12.19 21.78
C ALA A 443 21.23 12.32 21.14
N VAL A 444 20.69 13.54 21.15
CA VAL A 444 19.42 13.90 20.49
C VAL A 444 19.72 14.62 19.19
N LEU A 445 19.22 14.08 18.08
CA LEU A 445 19.43 14.63 16.74
C LEU A 445 18.26 15.53 16.31
N MET A 446 18.57 16.56 15.54
CA MET A 446 17.63 17.28 14.70
C MET A 446 17.99 16.99 13.25
N THR A 447 17.10 16.29 12.55
CA THR A 447 17.31 15.90 11.14
C THR A 447 15.99 15.89 10.40
N ARG A 448 16.00 16.32 9.13
CA ARG A 448 14.82 16.25 8.28
C ARG A 448 14.54 14.83 7.80
N SER A 449 15.57 14.00 7.67
CA SER A 449 15.43 12.61 7.25
C SER A 449 15.15 11.71 8.46
N GLY A 450 13.92 11.18 8.52
CA GLY A 450 13.58 10.15 9.50
C GLY A 450 14.47 8.91 9.40
N ARG A 451 14.99 8.59 8.21
CA ARG A 451 15.90 7.44 8.01
C ARG A 451 17.24 7.65 8.67
N VAL A 452 17.81 8.84 8.57
CA VAL A 452 19.05 9.20 9.29
C VAL A 452 18.82 9.03 10.79
N GLY A 453 17.73 9.57 11.32
CA GLY A 453 17.33 9.39 12.72
C GLY A 453 17.21 7.91 13.11
N PHE A 454 16.45 7.13 12.33
CA PHE A 454 16.23 5.70 12.57
C PHE A 454 17.52 4.87 12.57
N TYR A 455 18.33 4.96 11.51
CA TYR A 455 19.56 4.18 11.37
C TYR A 455 20.68 4.66 12.30
N SER A 456 20.62 5.90 12.77
CA SER A 456 21.52 6.36 13.83
C SER A 456 21.25 5.64 15.16
N GLY A 457 20.03 5.15 15.40
CA GLY A 457 19.63 4.57 16.67
C GLY A 457 19.57 5.57 17.83
N ARG A 458 19.53 6.88 17.53
CA ARG A 458 19.42 7.98 18.50
C ARG A 458 17.98 8.50 18.54
N SER A 459 17.63 9.17 19.63
CA SER A 459 16.43 10.00 19.66
C SER A 459 16.58 11.14 18.65
N TYR A 460 15.51 11.45 17.92
CA TYR A 460 15.55 12.52 16.93
C TYR A 460 14.25 13.31 16.87
N THR A 461 14.37 14.54 16.38
CA THR A 461 13.26 15.47 16.14
C THR A 461 13.35 16.05 14.74
N THR A 462 12.18 16.34 14.15
CA THR A 462 12.11 17.03 12.86
C THR A 462 12.29 18.54 13.06
N PRO A 463 13.09 19.23 12.22
CA PRO A 463 13.21 20.68 12.26
C PRO A 463 11.84 21.38 12.09
N PRO A 464 11.47 22.34 12.96
CA PRO A 464 10.23 23.10 12.80
C PRO A 464 10.21 23.91 11.50
N GLN A 465 9.01 24.23 11.00
CA GLN A 465 8.83 25.15 9.86
C GLN A 465 8.94 26.61 10.34
N THR A 466 10.17 27.08 10.58
CA THR A 466 10.43 28.44 11.10
C THR A 466 11.77 28.98 10.59
N ASP A 467 12.15 30.18 11.02
CA ASP A 467 13.46 30.78 10.73
C ASP A 467 14.57 30.18 11.62
N TYR A 468 15.81 30.63 11.44
CA TYR A 468 16.94 30.10 12.22
C TYR A 468 16.76 30.33 13.73
N ALA A 469 16.29 31.51 14.15
CA ALA A 469 16.10 31.84 15.56
C ALA A 469 15.04 30.92 16.20
N GLY A 470 13.91 30.68 15.52
CA GLY A 470 12.89 29.75 15.96
C GLY A 470 13.40 28.30 16.03
N MET A 471 14.26 27.90 15.09
CA MET A 471 14.89 26.56 15.09
C MET A 471 15.83 26.38 16.29
N VAL A 472 16.66 27.39 16.60
CA VAL A 472 17.55 27.38 17.76
C VAL A 472 16.75 27.35 19.07
N ALA A 473 15.69 28.16 19.18
CA ALA A 473 14.82 28.16 20.36
C ALA A 473 14.13 26.80 20.56
N PHE A 474 13.68 26.17 19.48
CA PHE A 474 13.13 24.82 19.52
C PHE A 474 14.19 23.79 19.93
N ALA A 475 15.39 23.86 19.36
CA ALA A 475 16.51 22.97 19.69
C ALA A 475 16.87 23.06 21.18
N ALA A 476 16.92 24.26 21.76
CA ALA A 476 17.15 24.48 23.19
C ALA A 476 16.04 23.85 24.04
N LYS A 477 14.78 24.11 23.70
CA LYS A 477 13.61 23.59 24.42
C LYS A 477 13.55 22.05 24.38
N SER A 478 13.88 21.46 23.23
CA SER A 478 13.85 20.01 22.99
C SER A 478 15.16 19.31 23.37
N LYS A 479 16.14 20.04 23.92
CA LYS A 479 17.46 19.51 24.32
C LYS A 479 18.14 18.75 23.19
N VAL A 480 18.17 19.35 22.01
CA VAL A 480 18.83 18.79 20.83
C VAL A 480 20.33 19.02 20.92
N ASP A 481 21.12 17.97 20.73
CA ASP A 481 22.58 18.05 20.76
C ASP A 481 23.18 18.35 19.39
N TYR A 482 22.63 17.76 18.32
CA TYR A 482 23.21 17.84 16.98
C TYR A 482 22.18 18.20 15.92
N LEU A 483 22.57 19.05 14.97
CA LEU A 483 21.83 19.33 13.74
C LEU A 483 22.51 18.63 12.56
N ILE A 484 21.74 17.83 11.82
CA ILE A 484 22.17 17.21 10.57
C ILE A 484 21.64 18.05 9.41
N ALA A 485 22.53 18.83 8.81
CA ALA A 485 22.25 19.69 7.67
C ALA A 485 22.53 18.94 6.37
N ASP A 486 21.48 18.37 5.78
CA ASP A 486 21.49 17.63 4.52
C ASP A 486 20.73 18.35 3.41
N GLY A 487 20.80 17.83 2.18
CA GLY A 487 20.08 18.42 1.05
C GLY A 487 18.56 18.43 1.19
N GLN A 488 17.97 17.55 2.03
CA GLN A 488 16.52 17.54 2.27
C GLN A 488 16.11 18.74 3.15
N LEU A 489 16.92 19.03 4.17
CA LEU A 489 16.72 20.21 5.00
C LEU A 489 16.89 21.49 4.17
N LEU A 490 17.95 21.61 3.36
CA LEU A 490 18.13 22.79 2.51
C LEU A 490 16.96 23.00 1.53
N GLY A 491 16.54 21.93 0.85
CA GLY A 491 15.43 22.01 -0.11
C GLY A 491 14.09 22.38 0.54
N SER A 492 13.87 21.98 1.79
CA SER A 492 12.65 22.33 2.55
C SER A 492 12.77 23.64 3.34
N ARG A 493 13.99 24.13 3.57
CA ARG A 493 14.31 25.36 4.31
C ARG A 493 15.39 26.18 3.58
N PRO A 494 15.08 26.79 2.42
CA PRO A 494 16.06 27.59 1.69
C PRO A 494 16.63 28.75 2.53
N GLN A 495 15.86 29.26 3.50
CA GLN A 495 16.34 30.30 4.42
C GLN A 495 17.51 29.87 5.31
N LEU A 496 17.81 28.57 5.40
CA LEU A 496 18.95 28.02 6.14
C LEU A 496 20.19 27.80 5.26
N GLU A 497 20.20 28.28 4.01
CA GLU A 497 21.32 28.13 3.06
C GLU A 497 22.66 28.60 3.61
N PHE A 498 22.66 29.64 4.46
CA PHE A 498 23.88 30.14 5.10
C PHE A 498 24.60 29.09 5.97
N LEU A 499 23.91 28.03 6.42
CA LEU A 499 24.52 26.91 7.14
C LEU A 499 25.30 25.95 6.21
N TYR A 500 25.20 26.10 4.89
CA TYR A 500 25.81 25.20 3.91
C TYR A 500 27.06 25.78 3.25
N GLY A 501 27.58 26.91 3.76
CA GLY A 501 28.83 27.53 3.28
C GLY A 501 29.98 26.53 3.04
N PRO A 502 30.28 25.59 3.97
CA PRO A 502 31.35 24.61 3.76
C PRO A 502 31.17 23.67 2.56
N ILE A 503 29.93 23.51 2.08
CA ILE A 503 29.59 22.68 0.92
C ILE A 503 29.47 23.54 -0.35
N LEU A 504 28.84 24.71 -0.26
CA LEU A 504 28.53 25.57 -1.40
C LEU A 504 29.72 26.44 -1.83
N GLU A 505 30.55 26.86 -0.88
CA GLU A 505 31.70 27.74 -1.09
C GLU A 505 32.94 27.19 -0.35
N PRO A 506 33.46 26.00 -0.72
CA PRO A 506 34.51 25.30 0.04
C PRO A 506 35.83 26.09 0.15
N ASP A 507 36.10 26.99 -0.80
CA ASP A 507 37.31 27.82 -0.82
C ASP A 507 37.20 29.07 0.07
N ARG A 508 36.02 29.37 0.63
CA ARG A 508 35.82 30.51 1.52
C ARG A 508 35.88 30.09 2.99
N PRO A 509 36.56 30.86 3.86
CA PRO A 509 36.52 30.64 5.29
C PRO A 509 35.07 30.69 5.79
N PHE A 510 34.64 29.63 6.48
CA PHE A 510 33.31 29.55 7.06
C PHE A 510 33.37 29.64 8.58
N THR A 511 32.61 30.59 9.14
CA THR A 511 32.39 30.71 10.57
C THR A 511 30.94 30.31 10.87
N PRO A 512 30.69 29.22 11.61
CA PRO A 512 29.33 28.85 11.97
C PRO A 512 28.70 29.93 12.88
N PRO A 513 27.37 30.03 12.91
CA PRO A 513 26.67 30.87 13.88
C PRO A 513 27.08 30.56 15.32
N PRO A 514 26.99 31.52 16.26
CA PRO A 514 27.51 31.36 17.61
C PRO A 514 26.86 30.20 18.39
N GLU A 515 25.61 29.85 18.06
CA GLU A 515 24.88 28.74 18.70
C GLU A 515 25.25 27.37 18.13
N LEU A 516 26.09 27.30 17.09
CA LEU A 516 26.49 26.07 16.42
C LEU A 516 28.01 25.89 16.42
N GLU A 517 28.42 24.64 16.56
CA GLU A 517 29.79 24.18 16.37
C GLU A 517 29.84 23.26 15.15
N LEU A 518 30.69 23.58 14.19
CA LEU A 518 30.94 22.69 13.05
C LEU A 518 31.74 21.47 13.53
N ILE A 519 31.12 20.29 13.52
CA ILE A 519 31.78 19.04 13.93
C ILE A 519 32.44 18.37 12.73
N SER A 520 31.73 18.28 11.61
CA SER A 520 32.27 17.64 10.41
C SER A 520 31.46 17.98 9.16
N VAL A 521 32.15 17.99 8.02
CA VAL A 521 31.55 17.99 6.68
C VAL A 521 31.92 16.64 6.06
N ASN A 522 30.93 15.88 5.61
CA ASN A 522 31.14 14.54 5.08
C ASN A 522 30.31 14.31 3.82
N GLN A 523 30.70 13.30 3.05
CA GLN A 523 29.95 12.79 1.93
C GLN A 523 30.18 11.28 1.85
N GLU A 524 29.11 10.49 1.77
CA GLU A 524 29.23 9.05 1.56
C GLU A 524 29.57 8.73 0.09
N PRO A 525 30.20 7.59 -0.23
CA PRO A 525 30.53 7.24 -1.61
C PRO A 525 29.29 7.24 -2.52
N GLY A 526 29.28 8.15 -3.50
CA GLY A 526 28.16 8.38 -4.41
C GLY A 526 26.94 9.08 -3.79
N GLY A 527 27.02 9.46 -2.51
CA GLY A 527 26.00 10.19 -1.76
C GLY A 527 26.07 11.71 -1.95
N ARG A 528 25.15 12.41 -1.30
CA ARG A 528 25.12 13.87 -1.18
C ARG A 528 25.98 14.31 0.01
N PRO A 529 26.61 15.49 -0.06
CA PRO A 529 27.33 16.03 1.08
C PRO A 529 26.33 16.44 2.19
N TYR A 530 26.77 16.32 3.44
CA TYR A 530 26.04 16.70 4.63
C TYR A 530 26.97 17.29 5.69
N ILE A 531 26.41 18.11 6.57
CA ILE A 531 27.13 18.76 7.65
C ILE A 531 26.55 18.33 9.00
N VAL A 532 27.43 18.06 9.94
CA VAL A 532 27.07 17.78 11.34
C VAL A 532 27.46 19.00 12.16
N TYR A 533 26.46 19.64 12.74
CA TYR A 533 26.63 20.71 13.72
C TYR A 533 26.28 20.19 15.12
N ARG A 534 26.96 20.72 16.14
CA ARG A 534 26.57 20.56 17.54
C ARG A 534 25.99 21.88 18.05
N PHE A 535 24.87 21.84 18.75
CA PHE A 535 24.34 23.02 19.40
C PHE A 535 25.15 23.37 20.64
N LYS A 536 25.43 24.67 20.80
CA LYS A 536 26.06 25.28 21.97
C LYS A 536 24.98 26.04 22.73
N PHE A 537 24.33 25.36 23.67
CA PHE A 537 23.47 26.02 24.65
C PHE A 537 24.27 26.29 25.92
N PRO A 538 24.07 27.46 26.57
CA PRO A 538 24.67 27.76 27.86
C PRO A 538 24.14 26.89 28.99
#